data_AF-A0A0J9E6G7-F1
#
_entry.id   AF-A0A0J9E6G7-F1
#
_cell.length_a   1.000
_cell.length_b   1.000
_cell.length_c   1.000
_cell.angle_alpha   90.00
_cell.angle_beta   90.00
_cell.angle_gamma   90.00
#
_symmetry.space_group_name_H-M   'P 1'
#
loop_
_entity.id
_entity.type
_entity.pdbx_description
1 polymer ?
#
loop_
_entity_poly.entity_id
_entity_poly.type
_entity_poly.pdbx_seq_one_letter_code
_entity_poly.pdbx_strand_id
1 'polypeptide(L)' 'MLRIRDIEMPISMPFALTLEGDTADMTASARIDRRGYKIGEQYSDTDGLGWQVDVAITLSATKGGA' A
#
# COMPACT_ATOMS: atom_id res chain seq x y z
N MET A 1 -3.42 -3.35 -9.22
CA MET A 1 -1.99 -3.65 -9.28
C MET A 1 -1.24 -2.60 -8.47
N LEU A 2 -0.10 -2.95 -7.87
CA LEU A 2 0.83 -1.99 -7.30
C LEU A 2 2.11 -2.01 -8.13
N ARG A 3 2.55 -0.82 -8.53
CA ARG A 3 3.82 -0.63 -9.25
C ARG A 3 4.83 0.05 -8.34
N ILE A 4 6.01 -0.53 -8.21
CA ILE A 4 7.16 0.09 -7.54
C ILE A 4 8.33 0.03 -8.53
N ARG A 5 8.85 1.20 -8.89
CA ARG A 5 9.80 1.39 -10.00
C ARG A 5 9.21 0.82 -11.31
N ASP A 6 9.87 -0.20 -11.86
CA ASP A 6 9.60 -0.88 -13.13
C ASP A 6 8.89 -2.24 -12.93
N ILE A 7 8.61 -2.63 -11.69
CA ILE A 7 7.96 -3.91 -11.36
C ILE A 7 6.51 -3.66 -10.92
N GLU A 8 5.59 -4.43 -11.51
CA GLU A 8 4.17 -4.39 -11.22
C GLU A 8 3.70 -5.76 -10.70
N MET A 9 3.01 -5.78 -9.56
CA MET A 9 2.44 -6.99 -8.99
C MET A 9 0.97 -6.81 -8.58
N PRO A 10 0.17 -7.88 -8.59
CA PRO A 10 -1.16 -7.83 -7.99
C PRO A 10 -1.06 -7.60 -6.48
N ILE A 11 -2.03 -6.86 -5.95
CA ILE A 11 -2.18 -6.62 -4.52
C ILE A 11 -3.66 -6.71 -4.15
N SER A 12 -3.93 -7.29 -2.98
CA SER A 12 -5.24 -7.20 -2.34
C SER A 12 -5.18 -6.11 -1.27
N MET A 13 -6.11 -5.16 -1.36
CA MET A 13 -6.17 -4.02 -0.46
C MET A 13 -7.64 -3.78 -0.10
N PRO A 14 -8.18 -4.51 0.89
CA PRO A 14 -9.48 -4.17 1.45
C PRO A 14 -9.40 -2.79 2.09
N PHE A 15 -10.45 -1.99 1.93
CA PHE A 15 -10.53 -0.65 2.49
C PHE A 15 -11.89 -0.42 3.15
N ALA A 16 -11.90 0.44 4.16
CA ALA A 16 -13.09 1.05 4.71
C ALA A 16 -13.22 2.46 4.14
N LEU A 17 -14.44 2.84 3.76
CA LEU A 17 -14.76 4.15 3.19
C LEU A 17 -15.96 4.74 3.92
N THR A 18 -15.80 5.97 4.39
CA THR A 18 -16.86 6.81 4.94
C THR A 18 -17.06 8.00 4.01
N LEU A 19 -18.31 8.32 3.73
CA LEU A 19 -18.70 9.47 2.91
C LEU A 19 -19.52 10.44 3.75
N GLU A 20 -19.10 11.71 3.80
CA GLU A 20 -19.77 12.78 4.52
C GLU A 20 -19.89 14.02 3.61
N GLY A 21 -21.08 14.25 3.07
CA GLY A 21 -21.31 15.32 2.10
C GLY A 21 -20.43 15.16 0.86
N ASP A 22 -19.56 16.14 0.62
CA ASP A 22 -18.59 16.13 -0.49
C ASP A 22 -17.22 15.56 -0.09
N THR A 23 -17.06 15.05 1.14
CA THR A 23 -15.83 14.46 1.66
C THR A 23 -15.91 12.93 1.66
N ALA A 24 -14.81 12.30 1.29
CA ALA A 24 -14.59 10.86 1.31
C ALA A 24 -13.34 10.52 2.11
N ASP A 25 -13.51 9.80 3.22
CA ASP A 25 -12.41 9.33 4.07
C ASP A 25 -12.25 7.82 3.94
N MET A 26 -11.06 7.38 3.56
CA MET A 26 -10.72 5.98 3.33
C MET A 26 -9.56 5.56 4.23
N THR A 27 -9.70 4.40 4.86
CA THR A 27 -8.60 3.70 5.53
C THR A 27 -8.40 2.33 4.91
N ALA A 28 -7.14 1.94 4.72
CA ALA A 28 -6.78 0.62 4.20
C ALA A 28 -5.44 0.18 4.78
N SER A 29 -5.23 -1.13 4.76
CA SER A 29 -3.92 -1.72 4.97
C SER A 29 -3.62 -2.74 3.89
N ALA A 30 -2.35 -2.81 3.50
CA ALA A 30 -1.86 -3.82 2.59
C ALA A 30 -0.53 -4.36 3.09
N ARG A 31 -0.31 -5.66 2.88
CA ARG A 31 0.93 -6.33 3.22
C ARG A 31 1.62 -6.77 1.94
N ILE A 32 2.91 -6.43 1.82
CA ILE A 32 3.70 -6.61 0.60
C ILE A 32 5.00 -7.35 0.92
N ASP A 33 5.38 -8.32 0.09
CA ASP A 33 6.74 -8.88 0.13
C ASP A 33 7.69 -8.01 -0.71
N ARG A 34 8.67 -7.36 -0.06
CA ARG A 34 9.61 -6.45 -0.73
C ARG A 34 10.50 -7.13 -1.78
N ARG A 35 10.69 -8.45 -1.67
CA ARG A 35 11.52 -9.22 -2.61
C ARG A 35 10.86 -9.37 -3.96
N GLY A 36 9.52 -9.39 -4.00
CA GLY A 36 8.79 -9.38 -5.27
C GLY A 36 9.08 -8.13 -6.11
N TYR A 37 9.52 -7.04 -5.48
CA TYR A 37 9.96 -5.80 -6.13
C TYR A 37 11.49 -5.64 -6.19
N LYS A 38 12.26 -6.72 -5.93
CA LYS A 38 13.74 -6.72 -5.91
C LYS A 38 14.36 -5.67 -4.96
N ILE A 39 13.68 -5.36 -3.86
CA ILE A 39 14.16 -4.38 -2.88
C ILE A 39 14.93 -5.08 -1.77
N GLY A 40 16.19 -4.67 -1.58
CA GLY A 40 17.04 -5.09 -0.47
C GLY A 40 17.48 -6.56 -0.55
N GLU A 41 17.70 -7.06 -1.77
CA GLU A 41 18.15 -8.44 -2.03
C GLU A 41 19.52 -8.75 -1.40
N GLN A 42 20.34 -7.72 -1.11
CA GLN A 42 21.63 -7.86 -0.44
C GLN A 42 21.54 -8.14 1.07
N TYR A 43 20.35 -8.05 1.67
CA TYR A 43 20.15 -8.29 3.11
C TYR A 43 19.51 -9.67 3.31
N SER A 44 20.20 -10.56 4.03
CA SER A 44 19.65 -11.84 4.48
C SER A 44 18.65 -11.64 5.63
N ASP A 45 17.64 -12.49 5.74
CA ASP A 45 16.60 -12.45 6.81
C ASP A 45 17.17 -12.69 8.22
N THR A 46 18.44 -13.08 8.30
CA THR A 46 19.13 -13.42 9.55
C THR A 46 19.15 -12.25 10.54
N ASP A 47 18.88 -11.04 10.06
CA ASP A 47 18.92 -9.80 10.86
C ASP A 47 17.53 -9.37 11.37
N GLY A 48 16.50 -10.20 11.20
CA GLY A 48 15.16 -9.94 11.74
C GLY A 48 14.34 -8.88 10.99
N LEU A 49 14.86 -8.35 9.88
CA LEU A 49 14.15 -7.47 8.95
C LEU A 49 13.23 -8.30 8.06
N GLY A 50 12.12 -8.79 8.64
CA GLY A 50 11.16 -9.64 7.95
C GLY A 50 10.79 -9.10 6.55
N TRP A 51 10.58 -10.01 5.60
CA TRP A 51 10.29 -9.69 4.19
C TRP A 51 9.00 -8.89 3.97
N GLN A 52 8.10 -8.95 4.94
CA GLN A 52 6.77 -8.35 4.87
C GLN A 52 6.83 -6.86 5.26
N VAL A 53 6.29 -6.02 4.39
CA VAL A 53 6.12 -4.59 4.61
C VAL A 53 4.63 -4.34 4.77
N ASP A 54 4.26 -3.82 5.93
CA ASP A 54 2.91 -3.34 6.19
C ASP A 54 2.79 -1.88 5.73
N VAL A 55 1.83 -1.61 4.85
CA VAL A 55 1.52 -0.28 4.32
C VAL A 55 0.16 0.12 4.87
N ALA A 56 0.14 1.17 5.70
CA ALA A 56 -1.07 1.81 6.16
C ALA A 56 -1.42 3.00 5.26
N ILE A 57 -2.68 3.10 4.87
CA ILE A 57 -3.17 4.14 3.98
C ILE A 57 -4.33 4.85 4.65
N THR A 58 -4.20 6.17 4.79
CA THR A 58 -5.28 7.07 5.18
C THR A 58 -5.40 8.12 4.09
N LEU A 59 -6.56 8.19 3.45
CA LEU A 59 -6.84 9.09 2.35
C LEU A 59 -8.10 9.89 2.68
N SER A 60 -8.02 11.21 2.55
CA SER A 60 -9.19 12.09 2.56
C SER A 60 -9.25 12.80 1.21
N ALA A 61 -10.42 12.77 0.58
CA ALA A 61 -10.66 13.41 -0.70
C ALA A 61 -11.92 14.27 -0.62
N THR A 62 -11.92 15.38 -1.36
CA THR A 62 -13.12 16.20 -1.55
C THR A 62 -13.49 16.19 -3.02
N LYS A 63 -14.79 16.36 -3.31
CA LYS A 63 -15.29 16.46 -4.67
C LYS A 63 -14.61 17.63 -5.39
N GLY A 64 -13.84 17.32 -6.43
CA GLY A 64 -13.29 18.35 -7.32
C GLY A 64 -14.42 19.04 -8.07
N GLY A 65 -14.51 20.36 -7.97
CA GLY A 65 -15.46 21.17 -8.75
C GLY A 65 -15.25 20.95 -10.25
N ALA A 66 -16.37 20.97 -11.01
CA ALA A 66 -16.37 20.81 -12.47
C ALA A 66 -15.85 22.04 -13.20
#